data_AF-A0AAD4EQS7-F1
#
_entry.id   AF-A0AAD4EQS7-F1
#
_cell.length_a   1.000
_cell.length_b   1.000
_cell.length_c   1.000
_cell.angle_alpha   90.00
_cell.angle_beta   90.00
_cell.angle_gamma   90.00
#
_symmetry.space_group_name_H-M   'P 1'
#
loop_
_entity.id
_entity.type
_entity.pdbx_description
1 polymer ?
#
loop_
_entity_poly.entity_id
_entity_poly.type
_entity_poly.pdbx_seq_one_letter_code
_entity_poly.pdbx_strand_id
1 'polypeptide(L)'
;MDATAGPEMQQPSESEQQRQQRQRRYVPAWRGIPEALYEKAYQEEQLSEEERRLLLSRGDVVGKALATPYELTTAEIHEALLWPPPDVARANVQRASDGTLRSPVDLYAKGKEAIGRGEFDTLVNDAEAALLARCFSAPDDDDFYYFAKHRRMDLPASGRAYRLIFYLLGLDLAVTTAAQRRMSQRKPPASPPPSLQVQQAPSTAGKDPSSEAVEGYQRQCEAIVAASAATRRPRYDDSWMGVTRPVPETDLKTSGPWPPFNPSLEIPTASAFQLFRDDSEPRGAGTPSESHEWYLLPEDLKAAYRSRAEALRREAWIKYKTSSAATSGPPAPGEGRFVGAFDHFRHKLAPDGGFEEALERWEVLTEAQRREWETRAHEARVHHRKVWELRDLGVEEREEALAPPPLGRKRYESVEAWKARREMERGTAAGSMPDSRPTQAGEGRIP
;
A
#
# COMPACT_ATOMS: atom_id res chain seq x y z
N MET A 1 -30.43 -0.97 55.49
CA MET A 1 -29.19 -0.19 55.44
C MET A 1 -28.11 -1.15 55.00
N ASP A 2 -27.95 -1.32 53.68
CA ASP A 2 -26.87 -2.12 53.11
C ASP A 2 -25.99 -1.18 52.30
N ALA A 3 -24.74 -1.05 52.75
CA ALA A 3 -23.73 -0.23 52.11
C ALA A 3 -22.96 -1.07 51.09
N THR A 4 -23.22 -0.80 49.81
CA THR A 4 -22.48 -1.34 48.67
C THR A 4 -21.06 -0.76 48.66
N ALA A 5 -20.07 -1.60 48.95
CA ALA A 5 -18.66 -1.27 48.78
C ALA A 5 -18.32 -1.20 47.28
N GLY A 6 -17.86 -0.04 46.82
CA GLY A 6 -17.46 0.19 45.44
C GLY A 6 -16.15 -0.52 45.08
N PRO A 7 -15.93 -0.82 43.78
CA PRO A 7 -14.75 -1.54 43.33
C PRO A 7 -13.48 -0.71 43.54
N GLU A 8 -12.58 -1.27 44.34
CA GLU A 8 -11.27 -0.73 44.65
C GLU A 8 -10.40 -0.79 43.37
N MET A 9 -10.21 0.36 42.71
CA MET A 9 -9.31 0.50 41.56
C MET A 9 -7.87 0.33 42.03
N GLN A 10 -7.32 -0.87 41.87
CA GLN A 10 -5.90 -1.13 42.04
C GLN A 10 -5.11 -0.28 41.04
N GLN A 11 -4.29 0.63 41.56
CA GLN A 11 -3.41 1.42 40.73
C GLN A 11 -2.35 0.51 40.09
N PRO A 12 -2.05 0.67 38.79
CA PRO A 12 -1.04 -0.12 38.12
C PRO A 12 0.31 0.09 38.80
N SER A 13 1.03 -1.01 39.04
CA SER A 13 2.31 -1.02 39.72
C SER A 13 3.32 -0.07 39.05
N GLU A 14 4.26 0.50 39.81
CA GLU A 14 5.32 1.35 39.24
C GLU A 14 6.08 0.66 38.10
N SER A 15 6.22 -0.67 38.15
CA SER A 15 6.80 -1.48 37.06
C SER A 15 5.98 -1.44 35.77
N GLU A 16 4.64 -1.42 35.86
CA GLU A 16 3.75 -1.32 34.71
C GLU A 16 3.71 0.10 34.15
N GLN A 17 3.70 1.11 35.02
CA GLN A 17 3.80 2.51 34.59
C GLN A 17 5.12 2.79 33.88
N GLN A 18 6.23 2.22 34.36
CA GLN A 18 7.55 2.36 33.72
C GLN A 18 7.64 1.57 32.40
N ARG A 19 7.00 0.39 32.30
CA ARG A 19 6.84 -0.35 31.04
C ARG A 19 6.00 0.43 30.02
N GLN A 20 4.89 1.01 30.45
CA GLN A 20 4.02 1.83 29.61
C GLN A 20 4.69 3.14 29.19
N GLN A 21 5.49 3.78 30.05
CA GLN A 21 6.29 4.96 29.68
C GLN A 21 7.37 4.62 28.64
N ARG A 22 8.03 3.47 28.76
CA ARG A 22 9.00 2.99 27.75
C ARG A 22 8.33 2.69 26.41
N GLN A 23 7.12 2.11 26.43
CA GLN A 23 6.35 1.85 25.21
C GLN A 23 5.83 3.15 24.56
N ARG A 24 5.45 4.16 25.34
CA ARG A 24 4.89 5.44 24.84
C ARG A 24 5.91 6.38 24.19
N ARG A 25 7.20 6.25 24.48
CA ARG A 25 8.28 7.06 23.86
C ARG A 25 9.00 6.36 22.72
N TYR A 26 8.60 5.14 22.36
CA TYR A 26 9.20 4.41 21.25
C TYR A 26 8.66 4.97 19.93
N VAL A 27 9.19 6.12 19.48
CA VAL A 27 9.20 6.42 18.05
C VAL A 27 10.11 5.36 17.46
N PRO A 28 9.59 4.43 16.63
CA PRO A 28 10.42 3.33 16.18
C PRO A 28 11.60 3.90 15.40
N ALA A 29 12.83 3.56 15.79
CA ALA A 29 14.07 4.09 15.22
C ALA A 29 14.14 3.92 13.69
N TRP A 30 13.35 3.02 13.11
CA TRP A 30 13.24 2.82 11.67
C TRP A 30 12.62 3.98 10.88
N ARG A 31 11.94 4.97 11.49
CA ARG A 31 11.33 6.09 10.73
C ARG A 31 12.35 6.99 10.02
N GLY A 32 13.64 6.94 10.40
CA GLY A 32 14.70 7.74 9.78
C GLY A 32 15.44 7.05 8.63
N ILE A 33 15.15 5.77 8.34
CA ILE A 33 15.90 4.99 7.36
C ILE A 33 15.18 5.05 6.01
N PRO A 34 15.80 5.58 4.94
CA PRO A 34 15.17 5.66 3.62
C PRO A 34 14.86 4.26 3.05
N GLU A 35 13.70 4.10 2.41
CA GLU A 35 13.29 2.84 1.78
C GLU A 35 14.29 2.35 0.71
N ALA A 36 14.91 3.28 -0.03
CA ALA A 36 15.93 2.97 -1.01
C ALA A 36 17.16 2.27 -0.41
N LEU A 37 17.48 2.54 0.86
CA LEU A 37 18.59 1.87 1.54
C LEU A 37 18.25 0.40 1.85
N TYR A 38 17.00 0.09 2.17
CA TYR A 38 16.56 -1.28 2.36
C TYR A 38 16.60 -2.09 1.06
N GLU A 39 16.24 -1.46 -0.07
CA GLU A 39 16.33 -2.08 -1.39
C GLU A 39 17.78 -2.34 -1.77
N LYS A 40 18.65 -1.34 -1.58
CA LYS A 40 20.09 -1.45 -1.80
C LYS A 40 20.73 -2.60 -1.00
N ALA A 41 20.39 -2.69 0.29
CA ALA A 41 20.88 -3.75 1.17
C ALA A 41 20.41 -5.15 0.73
N TYR A 42 19.20 -5.26 0.21
CA TYR A 42 18.65 -6.52 -0.29
C TYR A 42 19.29 -7.00 -1.59
N GLN A 43 19.68 -6.07 -2.47
CA GLN A 43 20.32 -6.39 -3.75
C GLN A 43 21.81 -6.77 -3.61
N GLU A 44 22.29 -6.93 -2.37
CA GLU A 44 23.69 -7.22 -2.03
C GLU A 44 24.69 -6.21 -2.65
N GLU A 45 24.24 -4.98 -2.88
CA GLU A 45 25.14 -3.90 -3.25
C GLU A 45 26.12 -3.61 -2.11
N GLN A 46 27.33 -3.16 -2.44
CA GLN A 46 28.30 -2.74 -1.43
C GLN A 46 27.74 -1.55 -0.64
N LEU A 47 27.20 -1.84 0.56
CA LEU A 47 26.78 -0.83 1.52
C LEU A 47 28.00 -0.11 2.08
N SER A 48 27.95 1.23 2.09
CA SER A 48 28.94 2.05 2.78
C SER A 48 28.89 1.81 4.29
N GLU A 49 29.94 2.21 5.01
CA GLU A 49 30.00 2.07 6.46
C GLU A 49 28.90 2.91 7.15
N GLU A 50 28.60 4.10 6.63
CA GLU A 50 27.52 4.97 7.12
C GLU A 50 26.15 4.34 6.90
N GLU A 51 25.93 3.73 5.73
CA GLU A 51 24.71 3.00 5.39
C GLU A 51 24.50 1.80 6.31
N ARG A 52 25.56 1.02 6.57
CA ARG A 52 25.52 -0.10 7.53
C ARG A 52 25.19 0.39 8.94
N ARG A 53 25.85 1.46 9.41
CA ARG A 53 25.56 2.06 10.72
C ARG A 53 24.12 2.55 10.82
N LEU A 54 23.58 3.13 9.73
CA LEU A 54 22.20 3.59 9.69
C LEU A 54 21.21 2.40 9.80
N LEU A 55 21.45 1.30 9.10
CA LEU A 55 20.66 0.07 9.25
C LEU A 55 20.77 -0.52 10.65
N LEU A 56 21.98 -0.58 11.22
CA LEU A 56 22.21 -1.04 12.59
C LEU A 56 21.55 -0.15 13.65
N SER A 57 21.44 1.16 13.40
CA SER A 57 20.77 2.11 14.30
C SER A 57 19.28 1.80 14.53
N ARG A 58 18.69 0.97 13.67
CA ARG A 58 17.35 0.43 13.85
C ARG A 58 17.22 -0.39 15.15
N GLY A 59 18.31 -1.03 15.58
CA GLY A 59 18.39 -1.75 16.86
C GLY A 59 17.63 -3.08 16.91
N ASP A 60 17.27 -3.66 15.76
CA ASP A 60 16.61 -4.97 15.67
C ASP A 60 17.34 -5.92 14.72
N VAL A 61 16.92 -7.19 14.73
CA VAL A 61 17.50 -8.25 13.86
C VAL A 61 17.30 -7.93 12.38
N VAL A 62 16.24 -7.22 11.99
CA VAL A 62 15.99 -6.82 10.59
C VAL A 62 17.08 -5.87 10.10
N GLY A 63 17.41 -4.84 10.89
CA GLY A 63 18.50 -3.91 10.59
C GLY A 63 19.85 -4.62 10.51
N LYS A 64 20.14 -5.52 11.46
CA LYS A 64 21.38 -6.31 11.46
C LYS A 64 21.47 -7.27 10.27
N ALA A 65 20.39 -7.96 9.93
CA ALA A 65 20.33 -8.87 8.79
C ALA A 65 20.61 -8.14 7.47
N LEU A 66 20.14 -6.91 7.31
CA LEU A 66 20.39 -6.11 6.11
C LEU A 66 21.79 -5.48 6.09
N ALA A 67 22.35 -5.12 7.24
CA ALA A 67 23.67 -4.48 7.33
C ALA A 67 24.84 -5.48 7.22
N THR A 68 24.71 -6.62 7.89
CA THR A 68 25.78 -7.61 8.11
C THR A 68 25.20 -9.02 8.18
N PRO A 69 24.61 -9.54 7.09
CA PRO A 69 23.88 -10.81 7.12
C PRO A 69 24.74 -12.02 7.52
N TYR A 70 26.03 -11.99 7.19
CA TYR A 70 27.00 -13.06 7.50
C TYR A 70 27.43 -13.09 8.97
N GLU A 71 27.12 -12.05 9.74
CA GLU A 71 27.46 -11.95 11.17
C GLU A 71 26.28 -12.28 12.08
N LEU A 72 25.17 -12.76 11.51
CA LEU A 72 24.04 -13.21 12.32
C LEU A 72 24.36 -14.49 13.08
N THR A 73 24.03 -14.50 14.37
CA THR A 73 24.04 -15.70 15.19
C THR A 73 22.89 -16.64 14.78
N THR A 74 22.96 -17.92 15.17
CA THR A 74 21.87 -18.87 14.89
C THR A 74 20.53 -18.42 15.50
N ALA A 75 20.54 -17.80 16.68
CA ALA A 75 19.31 -17.27 17.29
C ALA A 75 18.73 -16.11 16.47
N GLU A 76 19.58 -15.19 15.99
CA GLU A 76 19.15 -14.07 15.14
C GLU A 76 18.65 -14.55 13.78
N ILE A 77 19.27 -15.59 13.19
CA ILE A 77 18.77 -16.25 11.97
C ILE A 77 17.34 -16.78 12.19
N HIS A 78 17.12 -17.49 13.29
CA HIS A 78 15.79 -18.02 13.62
C HIS A 78 14.77 -16.89 13.82
N GLU A 79 15.16 -15.82 14.52
CA GLU A 79 14.31 -14.64 14.70
C GLU A 79 13.97 -13.96 13.35
N ALA A 80 14.95 -13.79 12.46
CA ALA A 80 14.76 -13.20 11.13
C ALA A 80 13.84 -14.05 10.24
N LEU A 81 13.94 -15.38 10.34
CA LEU A 81 13.12 -16.33 9.58
C LEU A 81 11.78 -16.65 10.24
N LEU A 82 11.49 -16.05 11.39
CA LEU A 82 10.27 -16.29 12.16
C LEU A 82 10.15 -17.76 12.57
N TRP A 83 11.28 -18.40 12.83
CA TRP A 83 11.39 -19.74 13.40
C TRP A 83 11.42 -19.65 14.93
N PRO A 84 10.97 -20.69 15.64
CA PRO A 84 11.16 -20.76 17.08
C PRO A 84 12.66 -20.83 17.43
N PRO A 85 13.03 -20.65 18.72
CA PRO A 85 14.43 -20.74 19.17
C PRO A 85 15.16 -21.99 18.63
N PRO A 86 16.48 -21.93 18.40
CA PRO A 86 17.20 -22.99 17.68
C PRO A 86 17.08 -24.41 18.27
N ASP A 87 17.03 -24.52 19.59
CA ASP A 87 16.82 -25.75 20.34
C ASP A 87 15.40 -26.30 20.16
N VAL A 88 14.39 -25.42 20.23
CA VAL A 88 12.98 -25.79 20.02
C VAL A 88 12.74 -26.23 18.57
N ALA A 89 13.23 -25.48 17.58
CA ALA A 89 13.12 -25.82 16.17
C ALA A 89 13.80 -27.17 15.88
N ARG A 90 14.99 -27.41 16.43
CA ARG A 90 15.71 -28.69 16.33
C ARG A 90 14.89 -29.84 16.91
N ALA A 91 14.36 -29.68 18.12
CA ALA A 91 13.54 -30.71 18.76
C ALA A 91 12.28 -31.03 17.94
N ASN A 92 11.64 -30.02 17.36
CA ASN A 92 10.48 -30.22 16.50
C ASN A 92 10.84 -30.96 15.20
N VAL A 93 11.96 -30.62 14.55
CA VAL A 93 12.44 -31.33 13.35
C VAL A 93 12.78 -32.78 13.67
N GLN A 94 13.50 -33.04 14.77
CA GLN A 94 13.84 -34.39 15.19
C GLN A 94 12.57 -35.21 15.47
N ARG A 95 11.58 -34.63 16.15
CA ARG A 95 10.29 -35.30 16.40
C ARG A 95 9.54 -35.61 15.10
N ALA A 96 9.49 -34.67 14.16
CA ALA A 96 8.75 -34.84 12.90
C ALA A 96 9.43 -35.83 11.92
N SER A 97 10.74 -36.02 12.04
CA SER A 97 11.55 -36.89 11.18
C SER A 97 12.00 -38.19 11.83
N ASP A 98 11.41 -38.55 12.99
CA ASP A 98 11.81 -39.70 13.80
C ASP A 98 13.32 -39.75 14.11
N GLY A 99 13.93 -38.58 14.29
CA GLY A 99 15.35 -38.38 14.58
C GLY A 99 16.28 -38.44 13.37
N THR A 100 15.75 -38.67 12.15
CA THR A 100 16.55 -38.78 10.93
C THR A 100 17.20 -37.45 10.54
N LEU A 101 16.51 -36.33 10.76
CA LEU A 101 17.00 -34.98 10.46
C LEU A 101 17.36 -34.24 11.75
N ARG A 102 18.36 -33.36 11.68
CA ARG A 102 18.92 -32.67 12.86
C ARG A 102 18.66 -31.17 12.87
N SER A 103 18.25 -30.57 11.77
CA SER A 103 18.08 -29.12 11.68
C SER A 103 16.98 -28.71 10.67
N PRO A 104 16.45 -27.49 10.81
CA PRO A 104 15.58 -26.88 9.80
C PRO A 104 16.14 -26.91 8.38
N VAL A 105 17.45 -26.68 8.23
CA VAL A 105 18.14 -26.66 6.94
C VAL A 105 18.14 -28.05 6.29
N ASP A 106 18.34 -29.11 7.07
CA ASP A 106 18.28 -30.50 6.56
C ASP A 106 16.88 -30.82 6.02
N LEU A 107 15.82 -30.36 6.70
CA LEU A 107 14.44 -30.57 6.25
C LEU A 107 14.13 -29.78 4.97
N TYR A 108 14.64 -28.56 4.84
CA TYR A 108 14.55 -27.82 3.58
C TYR A 108 15.32 -28.51 2.45
N ALA A 109 16.52 -29.03 2.70
CA ALA A 109 17.29 -29.76 1.70
C ALA A 109 16.54 -31.01 1.21
N LYS A 110 15.96 -31.79 2.14
CA LYS A 110 15.09 -32.94 1.82
C LYS A 110 13.89 -32.51 0.99
N GLY A 111 13.20 -31.44 1.38
CA GLY A 111 12.06 -30.91 0.64
C GLY A 111 12.43 -30.45 -0.78
N LYS A 112 13.58 -29.79 -0.94
CA LYS A 112 14.09 -29.32 -2.23
C LYS A 112 14.42 -30.48 -3.16
N GLU A 113 15.10 -31.50 -2.64
CA GLU A 113 15.38 -32.74 -3.37
C GLU A 113 14.08 -33.43 -3.80
N ALA A 114 13.10 -33.51 -2.90
CA ALA A 114 11.82 -34.13 -3.19
C ALA A 114 11.02 -33.38 -4.28
N ILE A 115 11.07 -32.04 -4.29
CA ILE A 115 10.52 -31.22 -5.39
C ILE A 115 11.26 -31.50 -6.69
N GLY A 116 12.60 -31.53 -6.68
CA GLY A 116 13.40 -31.80 -7.87
C GLY A 116 13.11 -33.16 -8.51
N ARG A 117 12.65 -34.13 -7.73
CA ARG A 117 12.22 -35.46 -8.20
C ARG A 117 10.73 -35.54 -8.56
N GLY A 118 9.93 -34.52 -8.26
CA GLY A 118 8.47 -34.57 -8.40
C GLY A 118 7.78 -35.49 -7.38
N GLU A 119 8.46 -35.80 -6.26
CA GLU A 119 8.04 -36.79 -5.27
C GLU A 119 7.84 -36.17 -3.88
N PHE A 120 7.50 -34.88 -3.80
CA PHE A 120 7.30 -34.17 -2.53
C PHE A 120 6.29 -34.87 -1.60
N ASP A 121 5.19 -35.36 -2.16
CA ASP A 121 4.15 -36.04 -1.38
C ASP A 121 4.59 -37.39 -0.78
N THR A 122 5.56 -38.04 -1.43
CA THR A 122 6.07 -39.36 -1.05
C THR A 122 7.27 -39.26 -0.11
N LEU A 123 8.21 -38.37 -0.40
CA LEU A 123 9.49 -38.30 0.32
C LEU A 123 9.41 -37.45 1.59
N VAL A 124 8.57 -36.42 1.62
CA VAL A 124 8.32 -35.60 2.81
C VAL A 124 7.10 -36.17 3.52
N ASN A 125 7.23 -36.55 4.79
CA ASN A 125 6.09 -37.10 5.53
C ASN A 125 5.11 -35.99 5.97
N ASP A 126 3.95 -36.34 6.52
CA ASP A 126 2.93 -35.36 6.90
C ASP A 126 3.35 -34.45 8.05
N ALA A 127 4.09 -34.97 9.03
CA ALA A 127 4.58 -34.18 10.16
C ALA A 127 5.64 -33.17 9.69
N GLU A 128 6.56 -33.60 8.82
CA GLU A 128 7.57 -32.77 8.17
C GLU A 128 6.94 -31.66 7.32
N ALA A 129 5.94 -32.00 6.49
CA ALA A 129 5.23 -31.03 5.67
C ALA A 129 4.44 -30.02 6.52
N ALA A 130 3.76 -30.49 7.57
CA ALA A 130 3.09 -29.61 8.53
C ALA A 130 4.06 -28.64 9.19
N LEU A 131 5.24 -29.14 9.57
CA LEU A 131 6.29 -28.36 10.22
C LEU A 131 6.88 -27.29 9.28
N LEU A 132 7.15 -27.64 8.02
CA LEU A 132 7.58 -26.69 6.98
C LEU A 132 6.53 -25.60 6.73
N ALA A 133 5.25 -25.98 6.62
CA ALA A 133 4.15 -25.03 6.43
C ALA A 133 3.99 -24.04 7.60
N ARG A 134 4.38 -24.48 8.81
CA ARG A 134 4.32 -23.72 10.06
C ARG A 134 5.66 -23.12 10.50
N CYS A 135 6.63 -22.99 9.60
CA CYS A 135 7.94 -22.38 9.90
C CYS A 135 8.60 -22.98 11.17
N PHE A 136 8.53 -24.30 11.33
CA PHE A 136 9.08 -25.09 12.44
C PHE A 136 8.43 -24.93 13.81
N SER A 137 7.29 -24.23 13.88
CA SER A 137 6.52 -24.12 15.11
C SER A 137 5.67 -25.35 15.35
N ALA A 138 5.47 -25.70 16.63
CA ALA A 138 4.70 -26.87 16.99
C ALA A 138 3.20 -26.71 16.61
N PRO A 139 2.44 -27.80 16.44
CA PRO A 139 1.02 -27.74 16.09
C PRO A 139 0.16 -27.00 17.14
N ASP A 140 0.55 -27.15 18.40
CA ASP A 140 -0.06 -26.60 19.63
C ASP A 140 0.54 -25.26 20.06
N ASP A 141 1.45 -24.70 19.26
CA ASP A 141 2.00 -23.38 19.50
C ASP A 141 0.94 -22.31 19.15
N ASP A 142 0.20 -21.87 20.17
CA ASP A 142 -0.80 -20.80 20.05
C ASP A 142 -0.16 -19.45 19.67
N ASP A 143 1.13 -19.26 20.01
CA ASP A 143 1.92 -18.08 19.64
C ASP A 143 2.34 -18.12 18.17
N PHE A 144 2.32 -19.31 17.53
CA PHE A 144 2.35 -19.46 16.07
C PHE A 144 1.03 -19.01 15.44
N TYR A 145 0.67 -17.77 15.70
CA TYR A 145 -0.46 -17.15 15.06
C TYR A 145 0.00 -16.63 13.70
N TYR A 146 -0.64 -17.11 12.62
CA TYR A 146 -0.41 -16.64 11.25
C TYR A 146 -0.42 -15.09 11.15
N PHE A 147 -1.22 -14.43 11.98
CA PHE A 147 -1.23 -12.97 12.07
C PHE A 147 0.00 -12.37 12.75
N ALA A 148 0.62 -13.04 13.72
CA ALA A 148 1.88 -12.58 14.31
C ALA A 148 3.00 -12.60 13.26
N LYS A 149 3.02 -13.62 12.39
CA LYS A 149 3.88 -13.68 11.21
C LYS A 149 3.63 -12.51 10.27
N HIS A 150 2.36 -12.27 9.89
CA HIS A 150 2.00 -11.13 9.02
C HIS A 150 2.41 -9.79 9.62
N ARG A 151 2.08 -9.53 10.90
CA ARG A 151 2.46 -8.30 11.58
C ARG A 151 3.97 -8.06 11.60
N ARG A 152 4.78 -9.12 11.75
CA ARG A 152 6.24 -9.00 11.67
C ARG A 152 6.70 -8.74 10.23
N MET A 153 6.06 -9.33 9.24
CA MET A 153 6.37 -9.08 7.82
C MET A 153 5.94 -7.67 7.36
N ASP A 154 4.94 -7.07 8.02
CA ASP A 154 4.48 -5.70 7.77
C ASP A 154 5.47 -4.64 8.29
N LEU A 155 6.41 -5.01 9.17
CA LEU A 155 7.46 -4.09 9.60
C LEU A 155 8.36 -3.74 8.40
N PRO A 156 8.76 -2.47 8.23
CA PRO A 156 9.55 -2.06 7.06
C PRO A 156 10.79 -2.92 6.88
N ALA A 157 11.02 -3.36 5.64
CA ALA A 157 12.15 -4.20 5.22
C ALA A 157 12.22 -5.63 5.79
N SER A 158 11.29 -6.07 6.64
CA SER A 158 11.32 -7.43 7.21
C SER A 158 11.21 -8.50 6.15
N GLY A 159 10.36 -8.29 5.13
CA GLY A 159 10.27 -9.20 3.98
C GLY A 159 11.58 -9.30 3.17
N ARG A 160 12.36 -8.22 3.10
CA ARG A 160 13.67 -8.20 2.43
C ARG A 160 14.73 -8.93 3.25
N ALA A 161 14.80 -8.64 4.56
CA ALA A 161 15.69 -9.34 5.48
C ALA A 161 15.39 -10.85 5.49
N TYR A 162 14.11 -11.23 5.60
CA TYR A 162 13.66 -12.61 5.51
C TYR A 162 14.20 -13.29 4.25
N ARG A 163 13.96 -12.69 3.06
CA ARG A 163 14.41 -13.27 1.78
C ARG A 163 15.93 -13.35 1.68
N LEU A 164 16.65 -12.32 2.11
CA LEU A 164 18.11 -12.31 2.11
C LEU A 164 18.67 -13.47 2.93
N ILE A 165 18.24 -13.63 4.17
CA ILE A 165 18.69 -14.74 5.03
C ILE A 165 18.26 -16.09 4.45
N PHE A 166 17.06 -16.16 3.88
CA PHE A 166 16.55 -17.37 3.25
C PHE A 166 17.44 -17.82 2.08
N TYR A 167 17.88 -16.89 1.21
CA TYR A 167 18.79 -17.18 0.11
C TYR A 167 20.21 -17.54 0.58
N LEU A 168 20.74 -16.82 1.58
CA LEU A 168 22.08 -17.08 2.11
C LEU A 168 22.22 -18.47 2.71
N LEU A 169 21.15 -19.01 3.28
CA LEU A 169 21.10 -20.38 3.79
C LEU A 169 20.80 -21.42 2.70
N GLY A 170 20.63 -21.02 1.44
CA GLY A 170 20.30 -21.91 0.33
C GLY A 170 18.91 -22.54 0.42
N LEU A 171 18.01 -21.95 1.22
CA LEU A 171 16.65 -22.43 1.39
C LEU A 171 15.83 -22.12 0.14
N ASP A 172 14.86 -22.97 -0.17
CA ASP A 172 14.03 -22.85 -1.36
C ASP A 172 12.57 -22.53 -0.98
N LEU A 173 12.05 -21.41 -1.49
CA LEU A 173 10.73 -20.93 -1.12
C LEU A 173 9.65 -21.87 -1.67
N ALA A 174 9.96 -22.58 -2.76
CA ALA A 174 9.09 -23.60 -3.34
C ALA A 174 8.78 -24.73 -2.33
N VAL A 175 9.73 -25.07 -1.44
CA VAL A 175 9.51 -26.08 -0.38
C VAL A 175 8.43 -25.64 0.59
N THR A 176 8.46 -24.37 1.00
CA THR A 176 7.44 -23.81 1.90
C THR A 176 6.07 -23.79 1.21
N THR A 177 6.03 -23.38 -0.06
CA THR A 177 4.79 -23.33 -0.85
C THR A 177 4.19 -24.73 -1.08
N ALA A 178 5.02 -25.71 -1.42
CA ALA A 178 4.60 -27.10 -1.59
C ALA A 178 4.03 -27.68 -0.29
N ALA A 179 4.71 -27.46 0.83
CA ALA A 179 4.24 -27.85 2.15
C ALA A 179 2.87 -27.21 2.48
N GLN A 180 2.72 -25.89 2.30
CA GLN A 180 1.47 -25.17 2.54
C GLN A 180 0.33 -25.67 1.64
N ARG A 181 0.60 -25.92 0.36
CA ARG A 181 -0.37 -26.46 -0.59
C ARG A 181 -0.88 -27.83 -0.14
N ARG A 182 0.03 -28.75 0.23
CA ARG A 182 -0.32 -30.08 0.73
C ARG A 182 -1.18 -30.00 1.98
N MET A 183 -0.81 -29.16 2.95
CA MET A 183 -1.58 -28.97 4.18
C MET A 183 -2.97 -28.40 3.93
N SER A 184 -3.10 -27.54 2.93
CA SER A 184 -4.40 -26.94 2.57
C SER A 184 -5.33 -27.93 1.87
N GLN A 185 -4.80 -28.81 1.03
CA GLN A 185 -5.57 -29.86 0.35
C GLN A 185 -6.11 -30.93 1.31
N ARG A 186 -5.44 -31.14 2.46
CA ARG A 186 -5.84 -32.10 3.47
C ARG A 186 -6.88 -31.59 4.46
N LYS A 187 -7.09 -30.27 4.51
CA LYS A 187 -8.19 -29.73 5.31
C LYS A 187 -9.48 -30.30 4.70
N PRO A 188 -10.23 -31.15 5.42
CA PRO A 188 -11.48 -31.67 4.87
C PRO A 188 -12.32 -30.48 4.43
N PRO A 189 -13.02 -30.56 3.28
CA PRO A 189 -13.86 -29.47 2.82
C PRO A 189 -14.71 -29.04 4.00
N ALA A 190 -14.57 -27.76 4.40
CA ALA A 190 -15.32 -27.23 5.52
C ALA A 190 -16.78 -27.61 5.28
N SER A 191 -17.38 -28.35 6.21
CA SER A 191 -18.79 -28.70 6.08
C SER A 191 -19.54 -27.41 5.79
N PRO A 192 -20.37 -27.36 4.74
CA PRO A 192 -21.02 -26.12 4.35
C PRO A 192 -21.71 -25.52 5.58
N PRO A 193 -21.60 -24.20 5.79
CA PRO A 193 -22.23 -23.57 6.94
C PRO A 193 -23.72 -23.98 6.95
N PRO A 194 -24.30 -24.32 8.11
CA PRO A 194 -25.67 -24.83 8.20
C PRO A 194 -26.72 -23.90 7.57
N SER A 195 -26.39 -22.62 7.39
CA SER A 195 -27.19 -21.61 6.69
C SER A 195 -27.31 -21.79 5.16
N LEU A 196 -26.52 -22.68 4.53
CA LEU A 196 -26.66 -23.07 3.12
C LEU A 196 -27.42 -24.39 2.92
N GLN A 197 -27.91 -25.02 4.00
CA GLN A 197 -29.00 -25.98 3.84
C GLN A 197 -30.24 -25.19 3.50
N VAL A 198 -30.58 -25.18 2.20
CA VAL A 198 -31.77 -24.56 1.63
C VAL A 198 -33.00 -24.99 2.44
N GLN A 199 -33.40 -24.17 3.41
CA GLN A 199 -34.78 -24.13 3.85
C GLN A 199 -35.54 -23.53 2.68
N GLN A 200 -36.26 -24.39 1.94
CA GLN A 200 -37.25 -23.96 0.97
C GLN A 200 -38.29 -23.12 1.72
N ALA A 201 -38.10 -21.80 1.73
CA ALA A 201 -39.09 -20.87 2.26
C ALA A 201 -40.18 -20.64 1.20
N PRO A 202 -41.46 -20.58 1.61
CA PRO A 202 -42.58 -20.47 0.70
C PRO A 202 -42.61 -19.09 0.02
N SER A 203 -42.87 -19.12 -1.27
CA SER A 203 -42.99 -17.94 -2.14
C SER A 203 -44.08 -17.00 -1.64
N THR A 204 -43.72 -15.76 -1.30
CA THR A 204 -44.68 -14.67 -1.10
C THR A 204 -44.43 -13.58 -2.13
N ALA A 205 -45.43 -13.37 -2.98
CA ALA A 205 -45.48 -12.37 -4.04
C ALA A 205 -45.61 -10.94 -3.49
N GLY A 206 -44.89 -9.98 -4.08
CA GLY A 206 -45.20 -8.57 -3.87
C GLY A 206 -44.13 -7.58 -4.33
N LYS A 207 -44.38 -6.96 -5.50
CA LYS A 207 -43.85 -5.70 -6.06
C LYS A 207 -42.46 -5.73 -6.71
N ASP A 208 -42.52 -5.82 -8.04
CA ASP A 208 -41.44 -5.76 -9.00
C ASP A 208 -40.81 -4.35 -9.13
N PRO A 209 -39.50 -4.18 -8.90
CA PRO A 209 -38.71 -3.25 -9.69
C PRO A 209 -38.66 -3.77 -11.14
N SER A 210 -38.78 -2.87 -12.12
CA SER A 210 -38.75 -3.12 -13.57
C SER A 210 -38.03 -4.42 -13.98
N SER A 211 -38.83 -5.43 -14.34
CA SER A 211 -38.41 -6.79 -14.73
C SER A 211 -37.24 -6.77 -15.72
N GLU A 212 -37.21 -5.80 -16.63
CA GLU A 212 -36.16 -5.71 -17.66
C GLU A 212 -34.77 -5.36 -17.12
N ALA A 213 -34.68 -4.51 -16.08
CA ALA A 213 -33.38 -4.11 -15.53
C ALA A 213 -32.77 -5.22 -14.67
N VAL A 214 -33.61 -5.94 -13.91
CA VAL A 214 -33.21 -7.08 -13.09
C VAL A 214 -32.87 -8.28 -13.97
N GLU A 215 -33.69 -8.59 -14.99
CA GLU A 215 -33.39 -9.65 -15.96
C GLU A 215 -32.15 -9.36 -16.80
N GLY A 216 -31.94 -8.09 -17.20
CA GLY A 216 -30.74 -7.69 -17.93
C GLY A 216 -29.46 -7.89 -17.12
N TYR A 217 -29.48 -7.45 -15.85
CA TYR A 217 -28.36 -7.63 -14.92
C TYR A 217 -28.13 -9.11 -14.59
N GLN A 218 -29.19 -9.87 -14.35
CA GLN A 218 -29.08 -11.28 -14.00
C GLN A 218 -28.56 -12.12 -15.18
N ARG A 219 -29.02 -11.87 -16.42
CA ARG A 219 -28.45 -12.50 -17.61
C ARG A 219 -26.97 -12.14 -17.82
N GLN A 220 -26.57 -10.91 -17.48
CA GLN A 220 -25.17 -10.48 -17.56
C GLN A 220 -24.31 -11.21 -16.52
N CYS A 221 -24.79 -11.35 -15.28
CA CYS A 221 -24.11 -12.12 -14.23
C CYS A 221 -24.02 -13.61 -14.60
N GLU A 222 -25.10 -14.21 -15.09
CA GLU A 222 -25.13 -15.61 -15.52
C GLU A 222 -24.18 -15.86 -16.71
N ALA A 223 -24.09 -14.91 -17.65
CA ALA A 223 -23.14 -15.00 -18.77
C ALA A 223 -21.67 -14.92 -18.30
N ILE A 224 -21.36 -14.08 -17.32
CA ILE A 224 -20.00 -13.97 -16.74
C ILE A 224 -19.64 -15.26 -15.99
N VAL A 225 -20.57 -15.81 -15.20
CA VAL A 225 -20.37 -17.08 -14.48
C VAL A 225 -20.22 -18.26 -15.46
N ALA A 226 -21.06 -18.31 -16.51
CA ALA A 226 -20.98 -19.35 -17.54
C ALA A 226 -19.70 -19.26 -18.37
N ALA A 227 -19.25 -18.05 -18.75
CA ALA A 227 -18.00 -17.84 -19.47
C ALA A 227 -16.78 -18.25 -18.62
N SER A 228 -16.82 -17.96 -17.32
CA SER A 228 -15.79 -18.35 -16.35
C SER A 228 -15.76 -19.87 -16.10
N ALA A 229 -16.92 -20.54 -16.21
CA ALA A 229 -17.03 -22.00 -16.11
C ALA A 229 -16.63 -22.72 -17.42
N ALA A 230 -16.85 -22.10 -18.59
CA ALA A 230 -16.59 -22.68 -19.91
C ALA A 230 -15.11 -22.63 -20.33
N THR A 231 -14.29 -21.82 -19.67
CA THR A 231 -12.84 -21.80 -19.89
C THR A 231 -12.20 -23.07 -19.32
N ARG A 232 -12.10 -24.13 -20.15
CA ARG A 232 -11.38 -25.37 -19.83
C ARG A 232 -9.94 -25.03 -19.41
N ARG A 233 -9.61 -25.33 -18.15
CA ARG A 233 -8.26 -25.14 -17.57
C ARG A 233 -7.23 -25.93 -18.38
N PRO A 234 -6.20 -25.29 -18.98
CA PRO A 234 -5.03 -26.00 -19.47
C PRO A 234 -4.40 -26.78 -18.31
N ARG A 235 -3.85 -27.96 -18.57
CA ARG A 235 -2.97 -28.64 -17.62
C ARG A 235 -1.81 -27.69 -17.32
N TYR A 236 -1.66 -27.32 -16.06
CA TYR A 236 -0.59 -26.45 -15.58
C TYR A 236 0.76 -27.16 -15.74
N ASP A 237 1.69 -26.49 -16.40
CA ASP A 237 3.12 -26.81 -16.39
C ASP A 237 3.76 -26.02 -15.24
N ASP A 238 4.51 -26.71 -14.36
CA ASP A 238 5.06 -26.19 -13.09
C ASP A 238 6.21 -25.16 -13.29
N SER A 239 6.49 -24.75 -14.53
CA SER A 239 7.58 -23.83 -14.88
C SER A 239 7.30 -22.33 -14.68
N TRP A 240 6.11 -21.93 -14.19
CA TRP A 240 5.66 -20.52 -14.20
C TRP A 240 5.67 -19.75 -12.86
N MET A 241 6.24 -20.31 -11.79
CA MET A 241 6.32 -19.70 -10.44
C MET A 241 7.26 -18.47 -10.32
N GLY A 242 7.51 -17.74 -11.40
CA GLY A 242 8.62 -16.77 -11.48
C GLY A 242 8.29 -15.28 -11.38
N VAL A 243 7.14 -14.80 -11.88
CA VAL A 243 6.87 -13.34 -11.90
C VAL A 243 5.38 -13.07 -11.75
N THR A 244 4.93 -12.79 -10.52
CA THR A 244 3.67 -12.07 -10.34
C THR A 244 3.89 -10.65 -10.84
N ARG A 245 3.49 -10.38 -12.09
CA ARG A 245 3.41 -8.98 -12.54
C ARG A 245 2.46 -8.24 -11.58
N PRO A 246 2.79 -7.01 -11.17
CA PRO A 246 1.90 -6.22 -10.32
C PRO A 246 0.68 -5.77 -11.14
N VAL A 247 -0.53 -6.02 -10.61
CA VAL A 247 -1.80 -5.67 -11.26
C VAL A 247 -1.72 -4.24 -11.81
N PRO A 248 -2.07 -4.00 -13.09
CA PRO A 248 -1.95 -2.66 -13.68
C PRO A 248 -2.64 -1.62 -12.80
N GLU A 249 -2.02 -0.45 -12.67
CA GLU A 249 -2.56 0.63 -11.84
C GLU A 249 -3.96 1.06 -12.28
N THR A 250 -4.30 0.91 -13.57
CA THR A 250 -5.62 1.14 -14.15
C THR A 250 -6.71 0.18 -13.65
N ASP A 251 -6.32 -0.98 -13.13
CA ASP A 251 -7.23 -2.00 -12.59
C ASP A 251 -7.35 -1.88 -11.07
N LEU A 252 -6.32 -1.31 -10.43
CA LEU A 252 -6.28 -0.98 -9.00
C LEU A 252 -6.93 0.38 -8.69
N LYS A 253 -6.91 1.32 -9.64
CA LYS A 253 -7.49 2.66 -9.51
C LYS A 253 -8.62 2.83 -10.53
N THR A 254 -9.76 3.33 -10.07
CA THR A 254 -10.83 3.79 -10.96
C THR A 254 -10.37 5.02 -11.75
N SER A 255 -11.00 5.30 -12.90
CA SER A 255 -10.68 6.44 -13.79
C SER A 255 -10.86 7.83 -13.18
N GLY A 256 -11.32 7.93 -11.93
CA GLY A 256 -11.45 9.17 -11.19
C GLY A 256 -11.53 8.94 -9.68
N PRO A 257 -11.52 10.04 -8.89
CA PRO A 257 -11.62 9.96 -7.44
C PRO A 257 -12.99 9.42 -7.02
N TRP A 258 -12.99 8.68 -5.91
CA TRP A 258 -14.19 8.33 -5.15
C TRP A 258 -14.66 9.57 -4.36
N PRO A 259 -15.97 9.70 -4.06
CA PRO A 259 -16.44 10.73 -3.15
C PRO A 259 -15.74 10.62 -1.78
N PRO A 260 -15.63 11.73 -1.02
CA PRO A 260 -15.10 11.69 0.34
C PRO A 260 -15.80 10.61 1.16
N PHE A 261 -15.03 9.83 1.92
CA PHE A 261 -15.58 8.75 2.74
C PHE A 261 -16.68 9.31 3.65
N ASN A 262 -17.90 8.87 3.42
CA ASN A 262 -19.05 9.17 4.26
C ASN A 262 -19.53 7.82 4.82
N PRO A 263 -19.33 7.55 6.12
CA PRO A 263 -19.69 6.27 6.72
C PRO A 263 -21.20 5.95 6.60
N SER A 264 -22.04 6.94 6.32
CA SER A 264 -23.48 6.78 6.08
C SER A 264 -23.80 6.27 4.67
N LEU A 265 -22.84 6.36 3.73
CA LEU A 265 -22.96 5.82 2.38
C LEU A 265 -22.29 4.44 2.41
N GLU A 266 -23.05 3.38 2.62
CA GLU A 266 -22.59 1.98 2.58
C GLU A 266 -22.14 1.54 1.17
N ILE A 267 -21.46 2.40 0.41
CA ILE A 267 -20.89 2.05 -0.88
C ILE A 267 -19.40 1.80 -0.67
N PRO A 268 -18.95 0.53 -0.69
CA PRO A 268 -17.54 0.23 -0.60
C PRO A 268 -16.81 0.82 -1.81
N THR A 269 -15.71 1.52 -1.57
CA THR A 269 -14.78 1.92 -2.62
C THR A 269 -14.13 0.66 -3.19
N ALA A 270 -14.53 0.25 -4.39
CA ALA A 270 -14.06 -0.99 -5.00
C ALA A 270 -13.47 -0.72 -6.39
N SER A 271 -12.18 -1.03 -6.57
CA SER A 271 -11.54 -1.07 -7.89
C SER A 271 -12.06 -2.24 -8.72
N ALA A 272 -11.73 -2.28 -10.01
CA ALA A 272 -12.11 -3.39 -10.89
C ALA A 272 -11.56 -4.73 -10.37
N PHE A 273 -10.29 -4.73 -9.93
CA PHE A 273 -9.66 -5.90 -9.32
C PHE A 273 -10.30 -6.28 -7.99
N GLN A 274 -10.69 -5.29 -7.17
CA GLN A 274 -11.37 -5.54 -5.89
C GLN A 274 -12.74 -6.20 -6.11
N LEU A 275 -13.51 -5.72 -7.08
CA LEU A 275 -14.80 -6.33 -7.44
C LEU A 275 -14.62 -7.77 -7.93
N PHE A 276 -13.61 -8.02 -8.76
CA PHE A 276 -13.29 -9.38 -9.19
C PHE A 276 -12.91 -10.28 -8.01
N ARG A 277 -12.11 -9.77 -7.08
CA ARG A 277 -11.75 -10.50 -5.86
C ARG A 277 -12.99 -10.82 -5.02
N ASP A 278 -13.89 -9.88 -4.86
CA ASP A 278 -15.08 -10.02 -4.01
C ASP A 278 -16.15 -10.92 -4.67
N ASP A 279 -16.26 -10.90 -6.01
CA ASP A 279 -17.11 -11.82 -6.78
C ASP A 279 -16.52 -13.23 -6.90
N SER A 280 -15.20 -13.36 -6.76
CA SER A 280 -14.55 -14.65 -6.71
C SER A 280 -14.88 -15.32 -5.38
N GLU A 281 -15.57 -16.46 -5.43
CA GLU A 281 -15.88 -17.24 -4.22
C GLU A 281 -14.63 -17.39 -3.35
N PRO A 282 -14.74 -17.30 -2.01
CA PRO A 282 -13.60 -17.51 -1.12
C PRO A 282 -13.08 -18.94 -1.31
N ARG A 283 -12.03 -19.09 -2.12
CA ARG A 283 -11.45 -20.39 -2.44
C ARG A 283 -10.47 -20.78 -1.34
N GLY A 284 -10.47 -22.08 -1.02
CA GLY A 284 -9.53 -22.67 -0.09
C GLY A 284 -8.08 -22.43 -0.52
N ALA A 285 -7.16 -22.42 0.44
CA ALA A 285 -5.74 -22.19 0.21
C ALA A 285 -5.18 -23.20 -0.85
N GLY A 286 -4.51 -22.67 -1.88
CA GLY A 286 -3.90 -23.45 -2.97
C GLY A 286 -4.40 -23.15 -4.38
N THR A 287 -5.30 -22.18 -4.57
CA THR A 287 -5.62 -21.63 -5.89
C THR A 287 -4.56 -20.63 -6.35
N PRO A 288 -4.40 -20.40 -7.67
CA PRO A 288 -3.54 -19.32 -8.16
C PRO A 288 -3.86 -18.02 -7.43
N SER A 289 -2.85 -17.17 -7.22
CA SER A 289 -3.10 -15.87 -6.59
C SER A 289 -4.20 -15.13 -7.36
N GLU A 290 -5.09 -14.43 -6.67
CA GLU A 290 -6.19 -13.68 -7.30
C GLU A 290 -5.65 -12.74 -8.39
N SER A 291 -4.45 -12.18 -8.20
CA SER A 291 -3.76 -11.39 -9.20
C SER A 291 -3.45 -12.19 -10.47
N HIS A 292 -3.04 -13.45 -10.37
CA HIS A 292 -2.79 -14.32 -11.52
C HIS A 292 -4.07 -14.65 -12.29
N GLU A 293 -5.16 -14.99 -11.58
CA GLU A 293 -6.45 -15.23 -12.23
C GLU A 293 -6.96 -13.97 -12.93
N TRP A 294 -6.78 -12.80 -12.29
CA TRP A 294 -7.05 -11.52 -12.95
C TRP A 294 -6.26 -11.37 -14.24
N TYR A 295 -4.97 -11.73 -14.30
CA TYR A 295 -4.23 -11.65 -15.57
C TYR A 295 -4.75 -12.58 -16.65
N LEU A 296 -5.18 -13.78 -16.26
CA LEU A 296 -5.73 -14.77 -17.17
C LEU A 296 -7.14 -14.42 -17.66
N LEU A 297 -7.85 -13.49 -17.00
CA LEU A 297 -9.14 -13.01 -17.50
C LEU A 297 -8.96 -12.40 -18.90
N PRO A 298 -9.81 -12.82 -19.85
CA PRO A 298 -10.02 -12.12 -21.10
C PRO A 298 -10.24 -10.61 -20.89
N GLU A 299 -9.72 -9.80 -21.81
CA GLU A 299 -9.73 -8.34 -21.66
C GLU A 299 -11.17 -7.76 -21.66
N ASP A 300 -12.11 -8.43 -22.32
CA ASP A 300 -13.54 -8.11 -22.30
C ASP A 300 -14.15 -8.30 -20.90
N LEU A 301 -13.77 -9.36 -20.16
CA LEU A 301 -14.20 -9.53 -18.78
C LEU A 301 -13.58 -8.49 -17.85
N LYS A 302 -12.28 -8.18 -18.02
CA LYS A 302 -11.64 -7.07 -17.29
C LYS A 302 -12.34 -5.74 -17.56
N ALA A 303 -12.68 -5.46 -18.82
CA ALA A 303 -13.42 -4.26 -19.22
C ALA A 303 -14.81 -4.21 -18.58
N ALA A 304 -15.49 -5.35 -18.42
CA ALA A 304 -16.77 -5.43 -17.71
C ALA A 304 -16.60 -5.05 -16.22
N TYR A 305 -15.57 -5.58 -15.53
CA TYR A 305 -15.26 -5.19 -14.15
C TYR A 305 -14.91 -3.71 -14.01
N ARG A 306 -14.13 -3.14 -14.95
CA ARG A 306 -13.83 -1.69 -14.97
C ARG A 306 -15.10 -0.87 -15.15
N SER A 307 -16.00 -1.30 -16.04
CA SER A 307 -17.27 -0.63 -16.29
C SER A 307 -18.18 -0.67 -15.05
N ARG A 308 -18.22 -1.82 -14.35
CA ARG A 308 -18.96 -1.97 -13.09
C ARG A 308 -18.39 -1.09 -11.98
N ALA A 309 -17.07 -1.05 -11.81
CA ALA A 309 -16.41 -0.19 -10.83
C ALA A 309 -16.71 1.30 -11.08
N GLU A 310 -16.70 1.72 -12.34
CA GLU A 310 -17.03 3.08 -12.74
C GLU A 310 -18.51 3.41 -12.50
N ALA A 311 -19.42 2.48 -12.76
CA ALA A 311 -20.85 2.65 -12.46
C ALA A 311 -21.09 2.83 -10.94
N LEU A 312 -20.47 2.00 -10.11
CA LEU A 312 -20.54 2.12 -8.64
C LEU A 312 -19.96 3.45 -8.16
N ARG A 313 -18.86 3.90 -8.75
CA ARG A 313 -18.26 5.20 -8.44
C ARG A 313 -19.21 6.36 -8.76
N ARG A 314 -19.88 6.32 -9.92
CA ARG A 314 -20.88 7.34 -10.31
C ARG A 314 -22.08 7.33 -9.37
N GLU A 315 -22.59 6.16 -9.02
CA GLU A 315 -23.68 6.01 -8.06
C GLU A 315 -23.29 6.58 -6.68
N ALA A 316 -22.07 6.30 -6.22
CA ALA A 316 -21.54 6.85 -4.96
C ALA A 316 -21.51 8.38 -4.98
N TRP A 317 -21.08 8.99 -6.08
CA TRP A 317 -21.12 10.43 -6.24
C TRP A 317 -22.54 10.98 -6.23
N ILE A 318 -23.51 10.31 -6.87
CA ILE A 318 -24.92 10.72 -6.83
C ILE A 318 -25.43 10.70 -5.39
N LYS A 319 -25.23 9.59 -4.65
CA LYS A 319 -25.69 9.50 -3.25
C LYS A 319 -25.00 10.52 -2.34
N TYR A 320 -23.70 10.75 -2.56
CA TYR A 320 -22.95 11.78 -1.85
C TYR A 320 -23.54 13.17 -2.09
N LYS A 321 -23.83 13.53 -3.35
CA LYS A 321 -24.48 14.80 -3.70
C LYS A 321 -25.84 14.94 -3.01
N THR A 322 -26.71 13.93 -3.12
CA THR A 322 -28.04 13.96 -2.50
C THR A 322 -27.97 14.10 -0.98
N SER A 323 -27.05 13.39 -0.34
CA SER A 323 -26.86 13.45 1.11
C SER A 323 -26.26 14.79 1.56
N SER A 324 -25.33 15.33 0.77
CA SER A 324 -24.72 16.64 1.06
C SER A 324 -25.72 17.78 0.91
N ALA A 325 -26.63 17.72 -0.07
CA ALA A 325 -27.70 18.69 -0.26
C ALA A 325 -28.76 18.62 0.86
N ALA A 326 -29.01 17.43 1.41
CA ALA A 326 -29.91 17.27 2.55
C ALA A 326 -29.31 17.76 3.88
N THR A 327 -27.98 17.82 3.98
CA THR A 327 -27.25 18.19 5.21
C THR A 327 -26.75 19.63 5.21
N SER A 328 -26.82 20.34 4.08
CA SER A 328 -26.38 21.73 3.98
C SER A 328 -27.37 22.71 4.61
N GLY A 329 -27.38 22.78 5.94
CA GLY A 329 -27.54 24.08 6.60
C GLY A 329 -26.34 24.98 6.25
N PRO A 330 -26.46 26.31 6.37
CA PRO A 330 -25.35 27.22 6.09
C PRO A 330 -24.12 26.81 6.93
N PRO A 331 -22.96 26.55 6.30
CA PRO A 331 -21.78 26.13 7.03
C PRO A 331 -21.38 27.23 8.02
N ALA A 332 -21.03 26.83 9.25
CA ALA A 332 -20.43 27.75 10.21
C ALA A 332 -19.16 28.36 9.59
N PRO A 333 -18.98 29.69 9.64
CA PRO A 333 -17.79 30.33 9.08
C PRO A 333 -16.56 29.86 9.85
N GLY A 334 -15.71 29.02 9.23
CA GLY A 334 -14.40 28.66 9.80
C GLY A 334 -13.84 27.27 9.47
N GLU A 335 -14.64 26.30 9.02
CA GLU A 335 -14.13 24.94 8.77
C GLU A 335 -13.79 24.69 7.29
N GLY A 336 -12.68 25.27 6.83
CA GLY A 336 -12.15 25.05 5.48
C GLY A 336 -11.45 23.70 5.32
N ARG A 337 -12.18 22.59 5.18
CA ARG A 337 -11.61 21.32 4.70
C ARG A 337 -11.57 21.29 3.17
N PHE A 338 -10.44 21.69 2.58
CA PHE A 338 -10.15 21.41 1.17
C PHE A 338 -9.51 20.03 1.06
N VAL A 339 -10.19 19.08 0.40
CA VAL A 339 -9.75 17.67 0.39
C VAL A 339 -9.08 17.27 -0.94
N GLY A 340 -9.27 18.00 -2.04
CA GLY A 340 -8.58 17.70 -3.30
C GLY A 340 -8.43 18.85 -4.30
N ALA A 341 -7.74 18.57 -5.41
CA ALA A 341 -7.53 19.50 -6.52
C ALA A 341 -8.85 20.02 -7.12
N PHE A 342 -9.84 19.15 -7.22
CA PHE A 342 -11.19 19.50 -7.65
C PHE A 342 -11.91 20.43 -6.68
N ASP A 343 -11.79 20.23 -5.36
CA ASP A 343 -12.39 21.13 -4.37
C ASP A 343 -11.78 22.53 -4.44
N HIS A 344 -10.45 22.59 -4.63
CA HIS A 344 -9.73 23.84 -4.80
C HIS A 344 -10.15 24.56 -6.10
N PHE A 345 -10.29 23.81 -7.20
CA PHE A 345 -10.81 24.31 -8.48
C PHE A 345 -12.22 24.88 -8.33
N ARG A 346 -13.14 24.12 -7.73
CA ARG A 346 -14.54 24.51 -7.53
C ARG A 346 -14.63 25.81 -6.74
N HIS A 347 -13.93 25.90 -5.61
CA HIS A 347 -13.98 27.07 -4.74
C HIS A 347 -13.37 28.33 -5.37
N LYS A 348 -12.43 28.20 -6.31
CA LYS A 348 -11.76 29.34 -6.95
C LYS A 348 -12.44 29.83 -8.22
N LEU A 349 -12.98 28.94 -9.05
CA LEU A 349 -13.50 29.28 -10.38
C LEU A 349 -15.02 29.25 -10.49
N ALA A 350 -15.71 28.64 -9.53
CA ALA A 350 -17.16 28.56 -9.48
C ALA A 350 -17.66 28.84 -8.05
N PRO A 351 -17.31 29.98 -7.42
CA PRO A 351 -17.77 30.28 -6.06
C PRO A 351 -19.31 30.34 -6.00
N ASP A 352 -19.94 30.80 -7.08
CA ASP A 352 -21.40 30.89 -7.23
C ASP A 352 -21.99 29.79 -8.13
N GLY A 353 -21.14 28.96 -8.74
CA GLY A 353 -21.55 27.90 -9.66
C GLY A 353 -21.89 26.61 -8.91
N GLY A 354 -22.91 25.90 -9.39
CA GLY A 354 -23.27 24.59 -8.87
C GLY A 354 -22.13 23.57 -9.05
N PHE A 355 -22.13 22.52 -8.23
CA PHE A 355 -21.14 21.43 -8.35
C PHE A 355 -21.07 20.86 -9.77
N GLU A 356 -22.20 20.76 -10.48
CA GLU A 356 -22.28 20.19 -11.82
C GLU A 356 -21.52 21.01 -12.86
N GLU A 357 -21.68 22.34 -12.85
CA GLU A 357 -20.93 23.23 -13.71
C GLU A 357 -19.41 23.14 -13.43
N ALA A 358 -19.03 23.03 -12.15
CA ALA A 358 -17.63 22.81 -11.79
C ALA A 358 -17.11 21.46 -12.29
N LEU A 359 -17.91 20.40 -12.24
CA LEU A 359 -17.53 19.08 -12.73
C LEU A 359 -17.39 19.07 -14.25
N GLU A 360 -18.35 19.61 -15.00
CA GLU A 360 -18.28 19.72 -16.46
C GLU A 360 -17.03 20.48 -16.90
N ARG A 361 -16.73 21.60 -16.24
CA ARG A 361 -15.52 22.39 -16.50
C ARG A 361 -14.24 21.65 -16.12
N TRP A 362 -14.28 20.81 -15.09
CA TRP A 362 -13.14 19.99 -14.69
C TRP A 362 -12.88 18.84 -15.66
N GLU A 363 -13.94 18.21 -16.16
CA GLU A 363 -13.82 17.08 -17.09
C GLU A 363 -13.21 17.49 -18.44
N VAL A 364 -13.49 18.72 -18.90
CA VAL A 364 -12.85 19.27 -20.10
C VAL A 364 -11.41 19.75 -19.91
N LEU A 365 -10.89 19.77 -18.68
CA LEU A 365 -9.48 20.11 -18.44
C LEU A 365 -8.56 19.02 -19.00
N THR A 366 -7.53 19.48 -19.70
CA THR A 366 -6.39 18.63 -20.08
C THR A 366 -5.64 18.15 -18.84
N GLU A 367 -4.90 17.04 -18.97
CA GLU A 367 -4.09 16.47 -17.89
C GLU A 367 -3.08 17.48 -17.31
N ALA A 368 -2.47 18.31 -18.18
CA ALA A 368 -1.55 19.36 -17.76
C ALA A 368 -2.23 20.40 -16.86
N GLN A 369 -3.46 20.81 -17.20
CA GLN A 369 -4.25 21.73 -16.37
C GLN A 369 -4.66 21.10 -15.05
N ARG A 370 -5.02 19.80 -15.04
CA ARG A 370 -5.35 19.09 -13.80
C ARG A 370 -4.15 19.03 -12.84
N ARG A 371 -2.94 18.76 -13.35
CA ARG A 371 -1.70 18.79 -12.55
C ARG A 371 -1.38 20.18 -11.98
N GLU A 372 -1.71 21.24 -12.70
CA GLU A 372 -1.58 22.61 -12.19
C GLU A 372 -2.50 22.83 -10.98
N TRP A 373 -3.74 22.33 -11.05
CA TRP A 373 -4.68 22.38 -9.91
C TRP A 373 -4.27 21.49 -8.74
N GLU A 374 -3.66 20.34 -9.00
CA GLU A 374 -3.07 19.49 -7.96
C GLU A 374 -1.93 20.19 -7.21
N THR A 375 -1.05 20.87 -7.96
CA THR A 375 0.02 21.70 -7.40
C THR A 375 -0.55 22.79 -6.51
N ARG A 376 -1.54 23.55 -7.00
CA ARG A 376 -2.21 24.60 -6.22
C ARG A 376 -2.91 24.07 -4.97
N ALA A 377 -3.58 22.93 -5.07
CA ALA A 377 -4.22 22.31 -3.91
C ALA A 377 -3.20 21.76 -2.90
N HIS A 378 -2.01 21.33 -3.35
CA HIS A 378 -0.92 20.98 -2.47
C HIS A 378 -0.37 22.21 -1.74
N GLU A 379 -0.08 23.29 -2.45
CA GLU A 379 0.38 24.57 -1.87
C GLU A 379 -0.63 25.12 -0.85
N ALA A 380 -1.93 25.09 -1.17
CA ALA A 380 -2.99 25.50 -0.25
C ALA A 380 -3.03 24.64 1.02
N ARG A 381 -2.79 23.33 0.91
CA ARG A 381 -2.70 22.42 2.08
C ARG A 381 -1.47 22.71 2.94
N VAL A 382 -0.32 22.97 2.32
CA VAL A 382 0.91 23.35 3.04
C VAL A 382 0.70 24.68 3.77
N HIS A 383 0.11 25.67 3.10
CA HIS A 383 -0.22 26.95 3.72
C HIS A 383 -1.19 26.79 4.88
N HIS A 384 -2.30 26.06 4.70
CA HIS A 384 -3.28 25.82 5.76
C HIS A 384 -2.67 25.07 6.95
N ARG A 385 -1.80 24.07 6.72
CA ARG A 385 -1.07 23.39 7.78
C ARG A 385 -0.19 24.37 8.56
N LYS A 386 0.55 25.24 7.87
CA LYS A 386 1.42 26.24 8.50
C LYS A 386 0.62 27.24 9.33
N VAL A 387 -0.53 27.70 8.84
CA VAL A 387 -1.44 28.57 9.61
C VAL A 387 -1.94 27.87 10.87
N TRP A 388 -2.31 26.60 10.77
CA TRP A 388 -2.70 25.78 11.94
C TRP A 388 -1.56 25.60 12.94
N GLU A 389 -0.35 25.27 12.47
CA GLU A 389 0.82 25.14 13.33
C GLU A 389 1.15 26.46 14.06
N LEU A 390 1.02 27.61 13.39
CA LEU A 390 1.21 28.92 14.03
C LEU A 390 0.12 29.23 15.07
N ARG A 391 -1.14 28.86 14.77
CA ARG A 391 -2.26 29.02 15.70
C ARG A 391 -2.09 28.17 16.96
N ASP A 392 -1.66 26.91 16.81
CA ASP A 392 -1.41 26.00 17.95
C ASP A 392 -0.23 26.47 18.81
N LEU A 393 0.71 27.20 18.23
CA LEU A 393 1.81 27.84 18.96
C LEU A 393 1.40 29.14 19.67
N GLY A 394 0.13 29.54 19.62
CA GLY A 394 -0.38 30.76 20.24
C GLY A 394 0.14 32.04 19.58
N VAL A 395 0.68 31.93 18.36
CA VAL A 395 1.13 33.07 17.58
C VAL A 395 -0.09 33.65 16.87
N GLU A 396 -0.81 34.55 17.54
CA GLU A 396 -1.83 35.39 16.91
C GLU A 396 -1.14 36.47 16.04
N GLU A 397 -0.45 36.04 14.98
CA GLU A 397 -0.11 36.96 13.90
C GLU A 397 -1.39 37.28 13.12
N ARG A 398 -1.67 38.59 12.95
CA ARG A 398 -2.77 39.07 12.12
C ARG A 398 -2.68 38.41 10.74
N GLU A 399 -3.72 37.65 10.36
CA GLU A 399 -3.87 36.95 9.06
C GLU A 399 -3.52 37.82 7.84
N GLU A 400 -3.54 39.15 7.98
CA GLU A 400 -3.24 40.14 6.97
C GLU A 400 -1.78 40.16 6.48
N ALA A 401 -0.81 39.67 7.28
CA ALA A 401 0.62 39.69 6.92
C ALA A 401 1.06 38.50 6.04
N LEU A 402 0.22 37.46 5.90
CA LEU A 402 0.55 36.21 5.19
C LEU A 402 -0.36 35.94 3.98
N ALA A 403 -1.25 36.86 3.62
CA ALA A 403 -2.02 36.73 2.39
C ALA A 403 -1.06 36.67 1.18
N PRO A 404 -1.20 35.70 0.27
CA PRO A 404 -0.46 35.73 -0.99
C PRO A 404 -0.78 37.07 -1.68
N PRO A 405 0.21 37.78 -2.23
CA PRO A 405 0.00 39.12 -2.78
C PRO A 405 -1.13 39.08 -3.82
N PRO A 406 -2.08 40.04 -3.82
CA PRO A 406 -3.10 40.09 -4.84
C PRO A 406 -2.41 40.25 -6.18
N LEU A 407 -2.55 39.24 -7.05
CA LEU A 407 -2.12 39.34 -8.43
C LEU A 407 -3.05 40.35 -9.12
N GLY A 408 -2.66 41.62 -9.05
CA GLY A 408 -3.16 42.64 -9.97
C GLY A 408 -3.02 42.11 -11.40
N ARG A 409 -4.05 42.38 -12.21
CA ARG A 409 -4.08 42.10 -13.65
C ARG A 409 -2.76 42.53 -14.31
N LYS A 410 -1.78 41.62 -14.41
CA LYS A 410 -0.70 41.76 -15.37
C LYS A 410 -1.34 41.46 -16.72
N ARG A 411 -1.61 42.52 -17.48
CA ARG A 411 -1.86 42.41 -18.92
C ARG A 411 -0.75 41.54 -19.49
N TYR A 412 -1.12 40.47 -20.18
CA TYR A 412 -0.17 39.71 -20.99
C TYR A 412 0.48 40.68 -21.96
N GLU A 413 1.76 41.01 -21.76
CA GLU A 413 2.58 41.54 -22.85
C GLU A 413 2.67 40.42 -23.88
N SER A 414 2.25 40.69 -25.11
CA SER A 414 2.42 39.72 -26.19
C SER A 414 3.91 39.43 -26.36
N VAL A 415 4.24 38.22 -26.80
CA VAL A 415 5.63 37.80 -27.07
C VAL A 415 6.35 38.77 -28.01
N GLU A 416 5.60 39.44 -28.89
CA GLU A 416 6.12 40.48 -29.80
C GLU A 416 6.49 41.78 -29.07
N ALA A 417 5.73 42.19 -28.04
CA ALA A 417 6.09 43.34 -27.20
C ALA A 417 7.34 43.07 -26.36
N TRP A 418 7.51 41.84 -25.87
CA TRP A 418 8.72 41.42 -25.16
C TRP A 418 9.96 41.39 -26.07
N LYS A 419 9.82 40.89 -27.31
CA LYS A 419 10.90 40.89 -28.31
C LYS A 419 11.31 42.31 -28.71
N ALA A 420 10.35 43.20 -28.98
CA ALA A 420 10.61 44.59 -29.35
C ALA A 420 11.40 45.34 -28.26
N ARG A 421 11.09 45.07 -26.98
CA ARG A 421 11.82 45.64 -25.85
C ARG A 421 13.27 45.14 -25.76
N ARG A 422 13.48 43.84 -25.98
CA ARG A 422 14.81 43.21 -26.03
C ARG A 422 15.68 43.69 -27.20
N GLU A 423 15.08 44.09 -28.32
CA GLU A 423 15.81 44.72 -29.43
C GLU A 423 16.17 46.18 -29.13
N MET A 424 15.28 46.93 -28.47
CA MET A 424 15.56 48.31 -28.04
C MET A 424 16.73 48.39 -27.05
N GLU A 425 16.81 47.43 -26.12
CA GLU A 425 17.87 47.33 -25.11
C GLU A 425 19.23 46.90 -25.73
N ARG A 426 19.22 46.16 -26.84
CA ARG A 426 20.47 45.84 -27.57
C ARG A 426 20.98 47.01 -28.40
N GLY A 427 20.09 47.87 -28.89
CA GLY A 427 20.47 49.08 -29.64
C GLY A 427 21.11 50.17 -28.78
N THR A 428 20.92 50.13 -27.45
CA THR A 428 21.43 51.17 -26.52
C THR A 428 22.83 50.89 -25.97
N ALA A 429 23.39 49.70 -26.20
CA ALA A 429 24.71 49.32 -25.66
C ALA A 429 25.90 49.65 -26.57
N ALA A 430 25.67 50.26 -27.74
CA ALA A 430 26.74 50.62 -28.68
C ALA A 430 26.77 52.14 -28.90
N GLY A 431 27.44 52.88 -28.00
CA GLY A 431 27.69 54.30 -28.23
C GLY A 431 28.47 54.98 -27.12
N SER A 432 29.74 55.32 -27.44
CA SER A 432 30.56 56.38 -26.82
C SER A 432 31.09 56.15 -25.40
N MET A 433 32.32 56.49 -25.02
CA MET A 433 33.50 57.15 -25.63
C MET A 433 34.62 57.09 -24.53
N PRO A 434 35.85 57.63 -24.73
CA PRO A 434 37.09 57.09 -24.19
C PRO A 434 37.59 57.90 -22.97
N ASP A 435 38.65 57.45 -22.30
CA ASP A 435 39.71 58.40 -21.94
C ASP A 435 41.04 57.73 -21.59
N SER A 436 42.03 58.01 -22.45
CA SER A 436 43.39 58.45 -22.18
C SER A 436 43.93 58.33 -20.74
N ARG A 437 45.11 57.70 -20.57
CA ARG A 437 46.18 58.14 -19.64
C ARG A 437 47.51 57.42 -19.95
N PRO A 438 48.66 57.99 -19.55
CA PRO A 438 49.82 58.11 -20.42
C PRO A 438 50.96 57.14 -20.05
N THR A 439 51.73 56.83 -21.08
CA THR A 439 53.01 56.14 -21.01
C THR A 439 54.08 57.09 -20.45
N GLN A 440 54.76 56.68 -19.36
CA GLN A 440 56.08 57.21 -19.02
C GLN A 440 57.08 56.07 -18.91
N ALA A 441 58.26 56.37 -19.46
CA ALA A 441 59.41 55.53 -19.66
C ALA A 441 60.14 55.17 -18.35
N GLY A 442 60.92 54.10 -18.41
CA GLY A 442 61.84 53.71 -17.35
C GLY A 442 62.69 52.51 -17.79
N GLU A 443 63.77 52.82 -18.52
CA GLU A 443 64.87 51.92 -18.86
C GLU A 443 65.53 51.31 -17.62
N GLY A 444 66.17 50.14 -17.77
CA GLY A 444 67.07 49.62 -16.76
C GLY A 444 67.54 48.18 -17.02
N ARG A 445 68.67 48.05 -17.71
CA ARG A 445 69.43 46.81 -17.98
C ARG A 445 70.48 46.55 -16.88
N ILE A 446 70.65 45.26 -16.52
CA ILE A 446 71.93 44.55 -16.18
C ILE A 446 72.57 44.87 -14.79
N PRO A 447 73.25 43.92 -14.12
CA PRO A 447 73.79 42.62 -14.59
C PRO A 447 73.10 41.35 -14.11
#